data_AF-A0A397I3C9-F1
#
_entry.id   AF-A0A397I3C9-F1
#
_cell.length_a   1.000
_cell.length_b   1.000
_cell.length_c   1.000
_cell.angle_alpha   90.00
_cell.angle_beta   90.00
_cell.angle_gamma   90.00
#
_symmetry.space_group_name_H-M   'P 1'
#
loop_
_entity.id
_entity.type
_entity.pdbx_description
1 polymer ?
#
loop_
_entity_poly.entity_id
_entity_poly.type
_entity_poly.pdbx_seq_one_letter_code
_entity_poly.pdbx_strand_id
1 'polypeptide(L)'
;MHTENNQRHNIYQYSIISELDNPSDDLLHEWGIYCGLEFDNNNENDLDKYWNDLSNRLPNLFKIALDYIWLPTPSCAVERNFSLYNTLLDKDRQNLTKESLKQLNMMYFNHDY
;
A
#
# COMPACT_ATOMS: atom_id res chain seq x y z
N MET A 1 -0.04 17.65 -27.44
CA MET A 1 -0.35 18.24 -26.13
C MET A 1 -0.89 17.12 -25.23
N HIS A 2 -0.01 16.46 -24.46
CA HIS A 2 -0.39 15.36 -23.58
C HIS A 2 -1.16 15.91 -22.37
N THR A 3 -2.47 15.66 -22.32
CA THR A 3 -3.38 16.10 -21.25
C THR A 3 -3.79 14.95 -20.31
N GLU A 4 -3.06 13.83 -20.31
CA GLU A 4 -3.41 12.63 -19.55
C GLU A 4 -2.84 12.57 -18.12
N ASN A 5 -1.92 13.46 -17.73
CA ASN A 5 -1.21 13.33 -16.45
C ASN A 5 -1.81 14.12 -15.26
N ASN A 6 -2.83 14.94 -15.47
CA ASN A 6 -3.40 15.76 -14.38
C ASN A 6 -4.38 15.02 -13.47
N GLN A 7 -4.86 13.84 -13.87
CA GLN A 7 -5.81 13.07 -13.04
C GLN A 7 -5.15 12.16 -12.00
N ARG A 8 -3.85 11.87 -12.11
CA ARG A 8 -3.12 10.98 -11.17
C ARG A 8 -2.61 11.68 -9.91
N HIS A 9 -2.71 13.01 -9.88
CA HIS A 9 -2.06 13.85 -8.87
C HIS A 9 -3.08 14.59 -7.98
N ASN A 10 -4.35 14.21 -8.03
CA ASN A 10 -5.35 14.82 -7.16
C ASN A 10 -5.29 14.17 -5.77
N ILE A 11 -4.82 14.91 -4.77
CA ILE A 11 -4.68 14.44 -3.38
C ILE A 11 -5.99 13.88 -2.82
N TYR A 12 -7.14 14.43 -3.23
CA TYR A 12 -8.47 13.99 -2.75
C TYR A 12 -8.91 12.63 -3.31
N GLN A 13 -8.20 12.06 -4.29
CA GLN A 13 -8.40 10.66 -4.68
C GLN A 13 -7.93 9.68 -3.60
N TYR A 14 -7.13 10.15 -2.65
CA TYR A 14 -6.57 9.38 -1.55
C TYR A 14 -7.26 9.65 -0.21
N SER A 15 -8.55 10.05 -0.24
CA SER A 15 -9.36 10.34 0.96
C SER A 15 -9.55 9.17 1.94
N ILE A 16 -9.16 7.94 1.54
CA ILE A 16 -9.07 6.79 2.45
C ILE A 16 -8.01 7.04 3.53
N ILE A 17 -6.97 7.82 3.21
CA ILE A 17 -5.92 8.26 4.13
C ILE A 17 -6.42 9.52 4.82
N SER A 18 -6.66 9.44 6.14
CA SER A 18 -7.24 10.54 6.92
C SER A 18 -6.47 11.86 6.79
N GLU A 19 -5.14 11.76 6.68
CA GLU A 19 -4.21 12.87 6.55
C GLU A 19 -4.29 13.55 5.19
N LEU A 20 -4.72 12.82 4.14
CA LEU A 20 -4.89 13.33 2.78
C LEU A 20 -6.33 13.75 2.46
N ASP A 21 -7.31 13.34 3.27
CA ASP A 21 -8.71 13.77 3.16
C ASP A 21 -8.89 15.23 3.60
N ASN A 22 -8.19 15.64 4.66
CA ASN A 22 -8.15 17.02 5.14
C ASN A 22 -6.70 17.49 5.30
N PRO A 23 -5.98 17.72 4.18
CA PRO A 23 -4.56 18.03 4.21
C PRO A 23 -4.32 19.44 4.76
N SER A 24 -3.24 19.60 5.53
CA SER A 24 -2.70 20.91 5.90
C SER A 24 -2.21 21.66 4.66
N ASP A 25 -2.15 23.00 4.72
CA ASP A 25 -1.53 23.84 3.68
C ASP A 25 -0.07 23.41 3.41
N ASP A 26 0.67 23.02 4.45
CA ASP A 26 2.04 22.50 4.32
C ASP A 26 2.06 21.18 3.52
N LEU A 27 1.08 20.30 3.75
CA LEU A 27 0.98 19.02 3.07
C LEU A 27 0.54 19.18 1.61
N LEU A 28 -0.35 20.14 1.31
CA LEU A 28 -0.72 20.50 -0.05
C LEU A 28 0.48 21.06 -0.83
N HIS A 29 1.32 21.87 -0.17
CA HIS A 29 2.54 22.40 -0.77
C HIS A 29 3.56 21.28 -1.04
N GLU A 30 3.79 20.39 -0.07
CA GLU A 30 4.64 19.20 -0.24
C GLU A 30 4.12 18.28 -1.36
N TRP A 31 2.81 18.06 -1.43
CA TRP A 31 2.19 17.27 -2.49
C TRP A 31 2.43 17.87 -3.88
N GLY A 32 2.33 19.19 -4.01
CA GLY A 32 2.66 19.89 -5.26
C GLY A 32 4.12 19.69 -5.68
N ILE A 33 5.05 19.73 -4.71
CA ILE A 33 6.47 19.43 -4.97
C ILE A 33 6.63 17.98 -5.43
N TYR A 34 6.02 17.04 -4.73
CA TYR A 34 6.06 15.61 -5.05
C TYR A 34 5.54 15.32 -6.46
N CYS A 35 4.41 15.90 -6.86
CA CYS A 35 3.84 15.75 -8.20
C CYS A 35 4.73 16.31 -9.31
N GLY A 36 5.63 17.23 -8.99
CA GLY A 36 6.62 17.79 -9.91
C GLY A 36 7.95 17.03 -9.95
N LEU A 37 8.13 16.00 -9.11
CA LEU A 37 9.34 15.17 -9.13
C LEU A 37 9.27 14.18 -10.29
N GLU A 38 10.37 14.06 -11.03
CA GLU A 38 10.54 12.94 -11.93
C GLU A 38 10.89 11.69 -11.11
N PHE A 39 10.01 10.69 -11.15
CA PHE A 39 10.28 9.40 -10.54
C PHE A 39 11.20 8.60 -11.45
N ASP A 40 12.43 8.34 -11.01
CA ASP A 40 13.31 7.39 -11.67
C ASP A 40 12.89 5.97 -11.28
N ASN A 41 12.48 5.15 -12.26
CA ASN A 41 12.07 3.76 -12.08
C ASN A 41 13.15 2.89 -11.42
N ASN A 42 14.42 3.33 -11.41
CA ASN A 42 15.48 2.65 -10.66
C ASN A 42 15.22 2.61 -9.13
N ASN A 43 14.35 3.49 -8.61
CA ASN A 43 14.02 3.60 -7.19
C ASN A 43 12.89 2.66 -6.75
N GLU A 44 12.24 1.91 -7.66
CA GLU A 44 11.19 0.95 -7.29
C GLU A 44 11.68 -0.16 -6.35
N ASN A 45 12.97 -0.51 -6.43
CA ASN A 45 13.56 -1.57 -5.62
C ASN A 45 13.87 -1.14 -4.18
N ASP A 46 13.87 0.17 -3.88
CA ASP A 46 14.22 0.70 -2.57
C ASP A 46 13.39 1.95 -2.25
N LEU A 47 12.08 1.72 -2.10
CA LEU A 47 11.12 2.77 -1.74
C LEU A 47 11.44 3.39 -0.38
N ASP A 48 11.98 2.61 0.56
CA ASP A 48 12.37 3.10 1.88
C ASP A 48 13.46 4.17 1.76
N LYS A 49 14.53 3.89 1.00
CA LYS A 49 15.59 4.87 0.74
C LYS A 49 15.09 6.07 -0.03
N TYR A 50 14.26 5.87 -1.05
CA TYR A 50 13.68 6.96 -1.85
C TYR A 50 12.92 7.96 -0.97
N TRP A 51 12.05 7.46 -0.10
CA TRP A 51 11.28 8.30 0.81
C TRP A 51 12.21 8.96 1.86
N ASN A 52 13.19 8.24 2.40
CA ASN A 52 14.17 8.80 3.34
C ASN A 52 15.00 9.94 2.73
N ASP A 53 15.41 9.84 1.47
CA ASP A 53 16.14 10.89 0.77
C ASP A 53 15.28 12.16 0.57
N LEU A 54 13.95 12.00 0.49
CA LEU A 54 12.99 13.09 0.39
C LEU A 54 12.56 13.68 1.73
N SER A 55 12.95 13.09 2.86
CA SER A 55 12.57 13.54 4.22
C SER A 55 12.86 15.02 4.48
N ASN A 56 13.97 15.54 3.94
CA ASN A 56 14.35 16.95 4.09
C ASN A 56 13.46 17.92 3.30
N ARG A 57 12.89 17.46 2.17
CA ARG A 57 12.07 18.28 1.27
C ARG A 57 10.58 18.13 1.54
N LEU A 58 10.16 16.97 2.04
CA LEU A 58 8.77 16.54 2.20
C LEU A 58 8.56 15.93 3.60
N PRO A 59 8.73 16.69 4.69
CA PRO A 59 8.76 16.14 6.04
C PRO A 59 7.43 15.54 6.52
N ASN A 60 6.29 15.99 5.99
CA ASN A 60 4.98 15.45 6.35
C ASN A 60 4.58 14.30 5.42
N LEU A 61 4.77 14.47 4.12
CA LEU A 61 4.41 13.47 3.12
C LEU A 61 5.27 12.21 3.24
N PHE A 62 6.56 12.34 3.57
CA PHE A 62 7.47 11.22 3.82
C PHE A 62 6.94 10.26 4.88
N LYS A 63 6.45 10.78 6.00
CA LYS A 63 5.96 9.97 7.13
C LYS A 63 4.73 9.18 6.72
N ILE A 64 3.78 9.87 6.07
CA ILE A 64 2.57 9.24 5.54
C ILE A 64 2.96 8.17 4.51
N ALA A 65 3.89 8.45 3.62
CA ALA A 65 4.29 7.46 2.62
C ALA A 65 4.90 6.20 3.26
N LEU A 66 5.82 6.35 4.23
CA LEU A 66 6.41 5.19 4.90
C LEU A 66 5.38 4.32 5.63
N ASP A 67 4.36 4.94 6.23
CA ASP A 67 3.31 4.18 6.94
C ASP A 67 2.44 3.35 5.97
N TYR A 68 2.26 3.82 4.73
CA TYR A 68 1.35 3.20 3.77
C TYR A 68 2.05 2.34 2.69
N ILE A 69 3.35 2.49 2.41
CA ILE A 69 4.06 1.72 1.36
C ILE A 69 4.11 0.22 1.65
N TRP A 70 4.03 -0.18 2.92
CA TRP A 70 4.07 -1.58 3.36
C TRP A 70 2.70 -2.21 3.50
N LEU A 71 1.62 -1.45 3.27
CA LEU A 71 0.28 -1.99 3.34
C LEU A 71 0.05 -2.93 2.14
N PRO A 72 -0.24 -4.23 2.38
CA PRO A 72 -0.55 -5.13 1.29
C PRO A 72 -1.79 -4.61 0.56
N THR A 73 -1.71 -4.43 -0.76
CA THR A 73 -2.83 -3.97 -1.59
C THR A 73 -4.08 -4.78 -1.28
N PRO A 74 -5.10 -4.20 -0.63
CA PRO A 74 -6.18 -4.98 -0.07
C PRO A 74 -7.23 -5.24 -1.16
N SER A 75 -7.18 -6.42 -1.77
CA SER A 75 -8.34 -7.16 -2.30
C SER A 75 -7.86 -8.37 -3.11
N CYS A 76 -7.22 -8.15 -4.26
CA CYS A 76 -6.98 -9.22 -5.23
C CYS A 76 -6.04 -10.34 -4.71
N ALA A 77 -4.92 -9.99 -4.08
CA ALA A 77 -3.98 -10.98 -3.55
C ALA A 77 -4.60 -11.79 -2.40
N VAL A 78 -5.33 -11.11 -1.51
CA VAL A 78 -6.01 -11.71 -0.37
C VAL A 78 -7.18 -12.61 -0.82
N GLU A 79 -8.00 -12.15 -1.76
CA GLU A 79 -9.11 -12.90 -2.35
C GLU A 79 -8.64 -14.12 -3.14
N ARG A 80 -7.53 -14.00 -3.88
CA ARG A 80 -6.91 -15.12 -4.58
C ARG A 80 -6.44 -16.19 -3.61
N ASN A 81 -5.85 -15.78 -2.48
CA ASN A 81 -5.44 -16.71 -1.44
C ASN A 81 -6.67 -17.40 -0.80
N PHE A 82 -7.71 -16.66 -0.44
CA PHE A 82 -8.97 -17.26 0.05
C PHE A 82 -9.64 -18.20 -0.95
N SER A 83 -9.60 -17.88 -2.24
CA SER A 83 -10.15 -18.74 -3.30
C SER A 83 -9.35 -20.06 -3.45
N LEU A 84 -8.02 -19.98 -3.35
CA LEU A 84 -7.15 -21.17 -3.31
C LEU A 84 -7.47 -22.04 -2.08
N TYR A 85 -7.67 -21.43 -0.92
CA TYR A 85 -8.09 -22.13 0.29
C TYR A 85 -9.45 -22.82 0.13
N ASN A 86 -10.44 -22.17 -0.47
CA ASN A 86 -11.74 -22.80 -0.74
C ASN A 86 -11.62 -24.05 -1.64
N THR A 87 -10.64 -24.06 -2.55
CA THR A 87 -10.34 -25.24 -3.38
C THR A 87 -9.69 -26.36 -2.55
N LEU A 88 -8.80 -26.02 -1.61
CA LEU A 88 -8.15 -26.97 -0.71
C LEU A 88 -9.07 -27.53 0.38
N LEU A 89 -10.10 -26.77 0.75
CA LEU A 89 -11.13 -27.13 1.74
C LEU A 89 -12.31 -27.90 1.13
N ASP A 90 -12.35 -28.06 -0.20
CA ASP A 90 -13.43 -28.78 -0.85
C ASP A 90 -13.32 -30.30 -0.55
N LYS A 91 -14.49 -30.88 -0.30
CA LYS A 91 -14.98 -32.26 0.00
C LYS A 91 -14.03 -33.38 0.48
N ASP A 92 -12.74 -33.38 0.16
CA ASP A 92 -11.83 -34.52 0.39
C ASP A 92 -10.91 -34.40 1.62
N ARG A 93 -10.93 -33.32 2.42
CA ARG A 93 -10.09 -33.22 3.63
C ARG A 93 -10.79 -32.58 4.84
N GLN A 94 -11.22 -33.45 5.75
CA GLN A 94 -11.34 -33.32 7.22
C GLN A 94 -11.53 -31.90 7.79
N ASN A 95 -12.75 -31.62 8.26
CA ASN A 95 -13.18 -30.63 9.26
C ASN A 95 -12.08 -29.74 9.89
N LEU A 96 -11.56 -28.77 9.13
CA LEU A 96 -10.83 -27.65 9.71
C LEU A 96 -11.84 -26.75 10.41
N THR A 97 -11.76 -26.68 11.74
CA THR A 97 -12.54 -25.73 12.53
C THR A 97 -12.04 -24.31 12.25
N LYS A 98 -12.91 -23.31 12.46
CA LYS A 98 -12.56 -21.89 12.30
C LYS A 98 -11.30 -21.50 13.08
N GLU A 99 -11.04 -22.16 14.20
CA GLU A 99 -9.86 -21.96 15.04
C GLU A 99 -8.58 -22.50 14.39
N SER A 100 -8.60 -23.73 13.89
CA SER A 100 -7.45 -24.31 13.17
C SER A 100 -7.14 -23.55 11.88
N LEU A 101 -8.17 -23.03 11.19
CA LEU A 101 -8.01 -22.19 10.00
C LEU A 101 -7.38 -20.83 10.33
N LYS A 102 -7.74 -20.22 11.47
CA LYS A 102 -7.11 -19.00 11.95
C LYS A 102 -5.63 -19.21 12.28
N GLN A 103 -5.29 -20.33 12.93
CA GLN A 103 -3.91 -20.69 13.25
C GLN A 103 -3.09 -20.96 11.99
N LEU A 104 -3.64 -21.69 11.01
CA LEU A 104 -2.98 -21.94 9.73
C LEU A 104 -2.71 -20.63 8.97
N ASN A 105 -3.68 -19.72 8.92
CA ASN A 105 -3.49 -18.40 8.31
C ASN A 105 -2.38 -17.61 9.01
N MET A 106 -2.38 -17.62 10.35
CA MET A 106 -1.32 -16.95 11.12
C MET A 106 0.06 -17.55 10.82
N MET A 107 0.18 -18.87 10.70
CA MET A 107 1.45 -19.52 10.33
C MET A 107 1.87 -19.21 8.89
N TYR A 108 0.93 -19.12 7.95
CA TYR A 108 1.22 -18.84 6.55
C TYR A 108 1.67 -17.40 6.30
N PHE A 109 0.97 -16.42 6.88
CA PHE A 109 1.28 -15.00 6.70
C PHE A 109 2.48 -14.52 7.54
N ASN A 110 2.79 -15.20 8.64
CA ASN A 110 3.94 -14.91 9.49
C ASN A 110 5.05 -15.95 9.31
N HIS A 111 5.08 -16.68 8.20
CA HIS A 111 6.21 -17.56 7.92
C HIS A 111 7.39 -16.69 7.48
N ASP A 112 8.16 -16.20 8.45
CA ASP A 112 9.42 -15.51 8.19
C ASP A 112 10.37 -16.44 7.40
N TYR A 113 10.73 -16.02 6.17
CA TYR A 113 12.00 -16.28 5.49
C TYR A 113 12.33 -15.16 4.52
#